data_AF-A0A1D6F265-F1
#
_entry.id   AF-A0A1D6F265-F1
#
_cell.length_a   1.000
_cell.length_b   1.000
_cell.length_c   1.000
_cell.angle_alpha   90.00
_cell.angle_beta   90.00
_cell.angle_gamma   90.00
#
_symmetry.space_group_name_H-M   'P 1'
#
loop_
_entity.id
_entity.type
_entity.pdbx_description
1 polymer ?
#
loop_
_entity_poly.entity_id
_entity_poly.type
_entity_poly.pdbx_seq_one_letter_code
_entity_poly.pdbx_strand_id
1 'polypeptide(L)'
;MAKVAALTITLLGLLVSVTCQGSTYPAQQQQEASSSSSSPGCILRGWIPFLPPCRDDQAPTPNPLPPPSGAGLTVGYYKNCPGAEGIVREAVEKAMDNGNRGIGAGLVRIFFHDCFVRPNEFGLGDNGGKKPKSDIHESGKVPLIPVNQKTSSSEFKEAMFATDPQTNECDKCNEEGENLGDENNEKVDFEDSDEDLLSSQELNNFVKGMGVEIADEQELEMDEGELLKVQDEQQTGKDKKGKAKLGCDASVLLRNTSGSSNQTEMFGLPNINSLRGFQVIDDAKAELEKACPRTVSCADIVAFAARDATRNLSYGAIDFQMPAGRLDGRVSLKEEAEKNLPGPFDSLDDLQKSFAAQGLGFNDMVTLSGAHSIGVARCRFFTNRLPPNPSDMDRDLARSLKATCDQNGLDSKVVQDPVTPVALDNQYYKNVHNGKVLFTSDAALNSTDDARKVVDGFANNAVDWYRAFADAMVKMGNIRDRTINRPKPEIREKCFIYNTY
;
A
#
# COMPACT_ATOMS: atom_id res chain seq x y z
N MET A 1 -29.86 53.52 -35.13
CA MET A 1 -28.66 53.61 -36.00
C MET A 1 -28.17 52.18 -36.18
N ALA A 2 -28.50 51.47 -37.27
CA ALA A 2 -27.77 51.47 -38.56
C ALA A 2 -26.30 51.06 -38.38
N LYS A 3 -25.65 50.11 -39.09
CA LYS A 3 -25.94 49.19 -40.22
C LYS A 3 -24.57 48.52 -40.56
N VAL A 4 -24.54 47.41 -41.32
CA VAL A 4 -23.42 46.91 -42.19
C VAL A 4 -22.29 46.10 -41.49
N ALA A 5 -21.69 45.00 -41.97
CA ALA A 5 -21.91 43.98 -43.03
C ALA A 5 -20.89 42.84 -42.77
N ALA A 6 -21.26 41.56 -42.82
CA ALA A 6 -21.00 40.60 -43.91
C ALA A 6 -19.61 40.66 -44.59
N LEU A 7 -18.82 39.59 -44.42
CA LEU A 7 -17.95 39.07 -45.49
C LEU A 7 -17.83 37.54 -45.40
N THR A 8 -18.27 36.87 -46.45
CA THR A 8 -18.15 35.44 -46.76
C THR A 8 -16.91 35.18 -47.61
N ILE A 9 -16.11 34.15 -47.29
CA ILE A 9 -15.32 33.41 -48.28
C ILE A 9 -15.42 31.91 -47.97
N THR A 10 -15.98 31.21 -48.93
CA THR A 10 -16.06 29.75 -49.08
C THR A 10 -14.75 29.24 -49.70
N LEU A 11 -14.19 28.13 -49.22
CA LEU A 11 -13.47 27.19 -50.08
C LEU A 11 -13.60 25.75 -49.56
N LEU A 12 -14.21 24.90 -50.39
CA LEU A 12 -14.26 23.44 -50.30
C LEU A 12 -12.88 22.83 -50.55
N GLY A 13 -12.64 21.63 -49.99
CA GLY A 13 -11.72 20.68 -50.64
C GLY A 13 -11.19 19.54 -49.77
N LEU A 14 -11.92 18.41 -49.81
CA LEU A 14 -11.42 17.02 -49.71
C LEU A 14 -10.77 16.55 -48.40
N LEU A 15 -11.50 15.76 -47.61
CA LEU A 15 -10.96 14.54 -47.01
C LEU A 15 -12.03 13.44 -46.95
N VAL A 16 -11.54 12.24 -47.23
CA VAL A 16 -12.20 10.97 -47.52
C VAL A 16 -12.96 10.43 -46.31
N SER A 17 -14.23 10.03 -46.51
CA SER A 17 -14.96 9.21 -45.53
C SER A 17 -14.54 7.75 -45.70
N VAL A 18 -13.95 7.17 -44.66
CA VAL A 18 -13.81 5.71 -44.52
C VAL A 18 -15.00 5.22 -43.71
N THR A 19 -15.93 4.54 -44.37
CA THR A 19 -16.99 3.76 -43.74
C THR A 19 -16.54 2.31 -43.69
N CYS A 20 -16.36 1.74 -42.49
CA CYS A 20 -16.28 0.30 -42.32
C CYS A 20 -17.70 -0.26 -42.19
N GLN A 21 -18.13 -1.02 -43.20
CA GLN A 21 -19.34 -1.83 -43.17
C GLN A 21 -19.10 -3.08 -42.31
N GLY A 22 -19.95 -3.26 -41.30
CA GLY A 22 -20.10 -4.54 -40.62
C GLY A 22 -20.77 -5.54 -41.55
N SER A 23 -20.15 -6.71 -41.69
CA SER A 23 -20.77 -7.87 -42.34
C SER A 23 -21.17 -8.86 -41.26
N THR A 24 -22.47 -9.05 -41.14
CA THR A 24 -23.12 -10.18 -40.47
C THR A 24 -22.90 -11.46 -41.29
N TYR A 25 -22.65 -12.58 -40.61
CA TYR A 25 -22.94 -13.93 -41.12
C TYR A 25 -23.47 -14.80 -39.97
N PRO A 26 -24.37 -15.77 -40.27
CA PRO A 26 -25.31 -16.34 -39.31
C PRO A 26 -24.79 -17.58 -38.57
N ALA A 27 -25.54 -17.91 -37.52
CA ALA A 27 -25.43 -19.09 -36.67
C ALA A 27 -25.54 -20.42 -37.43
N GLN A 28 -24.77 -21.42 -36.99
CA GLN A 28 -25.12 -22.85 -37.10
C GLN A 28 -24.77 -23.60 -35.80
N GLN A 29 -25.56 -24.63 -35.57
CA GLN A 29 -25.87 -25.32 -34.32
C GLN A 29 -24.79 -26.30 -33.82
N GLN A 30 -24.82 -26.47 -32.49
CA GLN A 30 -24.60 -27.67 -31.68
C GLN A 30 -24.09 -28.95 -32.37
N GLN A 31 -23.03 -29.55 -31.79
CA GLN A 31 -23.15 -30.91 -31.24
C GLN A 31 -22.02 -31.25 -30.25
N GLU A 32 -22.45 -31.70 -29.07
CA GLU A 32 -21.65 -32.42 -28.09
C GLU A 32 -21.10 -33.73 -28.69
N ALA A 33 -19.87 -34.11 -28.35
CA ALA A 33 -19.52 -35.52 -28.19
C ALA A 33 -18.23 -35.70 -27.37
N SER A 34 -18.44 -36.32 -26.23
CA SER A 34 -17.53 -37.07 -25.38
C SER A 34 -16.46 -37.92 -26.08
N SER A 35 -15.36 -38.08 -25.33
CA SER A 35 -14.64 -39.33 -25.07
C SER A 35 -13.52 -39.82 -26.00
N SER A 36 -12.46 -40.22 -25.30
CA SER A 36 -11.72 -41.46 -25.44
C SER A 36 -10.45 -41.46 -26.29
N SER A 37 -9.40 -41.83 -25.55
CA SER A 37 -8.15 -42.43 -25.98
C SER A 37 -8.32 -43.47 -27.09
N SER A 38 -7.46 -43.43 -28.09
CA SER A 38 -6.77 -44.63 -28.57
C SER A 38 -5.67 -44.25 -29.57
N SER A 39 -4.46 -44.69 -29.24
CA SER A 39 -3.29 -44.66 -30.11
C SER A 39 -3.52 -45.48 -31.39
N PRO A 40 -3.00 -45.07 -32.56
CA PRO A 40 -2.75 -45.98 -33.66
C PRO A 40 -1.31 -46.50 -33.60
N GLY A 41 -1.18 -47.83 -33.64
CA GLY A 41 0.10 -48.53 -33.74
C GLY A 41 0.81 -48.26 -35.07
N CYS A 42 2.14 -48.27 -35.00
CA CYS A 42 3.04 -48.25 -36.16
C CYS A 42 3.15 -49.64 -36.78
N ILE A 43 2.95 -49.75 -38.09
CA ILE A 43 3.27 -50.93 -38.88
C ILE A 43 4.01 -50.50 -40.17
N LEU A 44 5.23 -51.06 -40.28
CA LEU A 44 6.02 -51.44 -41.46
C LEU A 44 6.83 -50.44 -42.30
N ARG A 45 8.15 -50.74 -42.28
CA ARG A 45 9.08 -50.97 -43.40
C ARG A 45 9.44 -49.80 -44.33
N GLY A 46 10.70 -49.39 -44.20
CA GLY A 46 11.47 -48.78 -45.28
C GLY A 46 12.88 -48.40 -44.80
N TRP A 47 13.91 -49.05 -45.36
CA TRP A 47 15.31 -48.66 -45.18
C TRP A 47 15.58 -47.31 -45.85
N ILE A 48 15.98 -46.30 -45.07
CA ILE A 48 16.56 -45.03 -45.55
C ILE A 48 17.81 -44.75 -44.69
N PRO A 49 18.94 -44.34 -45.29
CA PRO A 49 20.19 -44.14 -44.55
C PRO A 49 20.17 -42.83 -43.75
N PHE A 50 20.60 -42.94 -42.48
CA PHE A 50 21.11 -41.89 -41.59
C PHE A 50 20.56 -40.46 -41.77
N LEU A 51 19.39 -40.21 -41.18
CA LEU A 51 19.08 -38.89 -40.60
C LEU A 51 19.70 -38.82 -39.19
N PRO A 52 20.29 -37.68 -38.78
CA PRO A 52 20.74 -37.50 -37.40
C PRO A 52 19.52 -37.57 -36.47
N PRO A 53 19.67 -38.12 -35.24
CA PRO A 53 18.56 -38.16 -34.29
C PRO A 53 18.04 -36.75 -34.05
N CYS A 54 16.71 -36.61 -33.98
CA CYS A 54 16.06 -35.43 -33.43
C CYS A 54 16.74 -35.13 -32.09
N ARG A 55 17.39 -33.97 -32.03
CA ARG A 55 17.94 -33.44 -30.79
C ARG A 55 16.73 -33.20 -29.91
N ASP A 56 16.64 -33.90 -28.78
CA ASP A 56 15.74 -33.51 -27.70
C ASP A 56 15.94 -32.01 -27.50
N ASP A 57 14.87 -31.23 -27.62
CA ASP A 57 14.84 -29.85 -27.16
C ASP A 57 15.16 -29.90 -25.67
N GLN A 58 16.45 -29.76 -25.35
CA GLN A 58 16.88 -29.42 -24.01
C GLN A 58 16.13 -28.15 -23.66
N ALA A 59 15.17 -28.29 -22.74
CA ALA A 59 14.63 -27.18 -21.99
C ALA A 59 15.80 -26.25 -21.65
N PRO A 60 15.70 -24.93 -21.93
CA PRO A 60 16.81 -24.02 -21.76
C PRO A 60 17.35 -24.19 -20.34
N THR A 61 18.59 -24.65 -20.23
CA THR A 61 19.29 -24.79 -18.96
C THR A 61 19.11 -23.47 -18.20
N PRO A 62 18.74 -23.51 -16.91
CA PRO A 62 18.56 -22.27 -16.16
C PRO A 62 19.85 -21.46 -16.24
N ASN A 63 19.80 -20.33 -16.96
CA ASN A 63 20.86 -19.32 -16.91
C ASN A 63 21.32 -19.18 -15.45
N PRO A 64 22.62 -19.30 -15.17
CA PRO A 64 23.13 -19.09 -13.83
C PRO A 64 22.59 -17.77 -13.30
N LEU A 65 21.92 -17.81 -12.15
CA LEU A 65 21.47 -16.61 -11.47
C LEU A 65 22.64 -15.62 -11.42
N PRO A 66 22.41 -14.33 -11.73
CA PRO A 66 23.45 -13.34 -11.54
C PRO A 66 23.99 -13.47 -10.11
N PRO A 67 25.32 -13.39 -9.92
CA PRO A 67 25.91 -13.60 -8.61
C PRO A 67 25.20 -12.70 -7.60
N PRO A 68 24.87 -13.20 -6.39
CA PRO A 68 24.26 -12.37 -5.36
C PRO A 68 25.20 -11.20 -5.14
N SER A 69 24.77 -9.99 -5.50
CA SER A 69 25.63 -8.85 -5.31
C SER A 69 25.77 -8.64 -3.80
N GLY A 70 26.93 -8.98 -3.28
CA GLY A 70 27.43 -8.39 -2.04
C GLY A 70 27.67 -6.88 -2.17
N ALA A 71 27.44 -6.31 -3.37
CA ALA A 71 27.33 -4.89 -3.62
C ALA A 71 25.88 -4.43 -3.39
N GLY A 72 25.70 -3.29 -2.73
CA GLY A 72 24.40 -2.68 -2.48
C GLY A 72 23.62 -2.35 -3.76
N LEU A 73 22.39 -1.87 -3.61
CA LEU A 73 21.59 -1.45 -4.76
C LEU A 73 22.32 -0.37 -5.57
N THR A 74 22.09 -0.39 -6.89
CA THR A 74 22.70 0.58 -7.79
C THR A 74 21.70 1.08 -8.84
N VAL A 75 21.84 2.34 -9.22
CA VAL A 75 21.12 2.87 -10.39
C VAL A 75 21.70 2.25 -11.66
N GLY A 76 20.82 1.90 -12.59
CA GLY A 76 21.22 1.25 -13.83
C GLY A 76 21.74 -0.17 -13.61
N TYR A 77 21.22 -0.89 -12.60
CA TYR A 77 21.57 -2.28 -12.30
C TYR A 77 21.35 -3.21 -13.50
N TYR A 78 20.23 -3.03 -14.22
CA TYR A 78 19.81 -3.86 -15.35
C TYR A 78 20.51 -3.51 -16.68
N LYS A 79 21.83 -3.34 -16.70
CA LYS A 79 22.59 -3.10 -17.94
C LYS A 79 22.46 -4.24 -18.95
N ASN A 80 22.20 -5.45 -18.47
CA ASN A 80 21.92 -6.64 -19.25
C ASN A 80 20.46 -6.74 -19.74
N CYS A 81 19.56 -5.87 -19.25
CA CYS A 81 18.21 -5.70 -19.75
C CYS A 81 17.88 -4.19 -19.85
N PRO A 82 18.46 -3.47 -20.83
CA PRO A 82 18.39 -2.00 -20.89
C PRO A 82 16.98 -1.44 -21.08
N GLY A 83 16.01 -2.25 -21.52
CA GLY A 83 14.60 -1.87 -21.63
C GLY A 83 13.78 -2.04 -20.33
N ALA A 84 14.37 -2.59 -19.26
CA ALA A 84 13.62 -3.02 -18.07
C ALA A 84 12.78 -1.89 -17.43
N GLU A 85 13.40 -0.76 -17.10
CA GLU A 85 12.70 0.39 -16.50
C GLU A 85 11.65 0.99 -17.47
N GLY A 86 11.91 0.93 -18.78
CA GLY A 86 10.97 1.40 -19.80
C GLY A 86 9.70 0.55 -19.88
N ILE A 87 9.86 -0.78 -19.83
CA ILE A 87 8.73 -1.72 -19.85
C ILE A 87 7.83 -1.53 -18.62
N VAL A 88 8.43 -1.35 -17.42
CA VAL A 88 7.64 -1.07 -16.21
C VAL A 88 6.89 0.24 -16.35
N ARG A 89 7.56 1.30 -16.83
CA ARG A 89 6.94 2.61 -17.01
C ARG A 89 5.77 2.57 -17.99
N GLU A 90 5.90 1.86 -19.12
CA GLU A 90 4.82 1.69 -20.09
C GLU A 90 3.62 0.96 -19.49
N ALA A 91 3.85 -0.09 -18.69
CA ALA A 91 2.77 -0.79 -17.99
C ALA A 91 2.02 0.12 -17.01
N VAL A 92 2.74 0.97 -16.27
CA VAL A 92 2.15 1.95 -15.34
C VAL A 92 1.36 3.03 -16.09
N GLU A 93 1.96 3.62 -17.14
CA GLU A 93 1.32 4.65 -17.97
C GLU A 93 0.02 4.10 -18.58
N LYS A 94 0.07 2.92 -19.20
CA LYS A 94 -1.10 2.23 -19.74
C LYS A 94 -2.18 1.99 -18.68
N ALA A 95 -1.81 1.55 -17.48
CA ALA A 95 -2.77 1.29 -16.41
C ALA A 95 -3.44 2.58 -15.90
N MET A 96 -2.70 3.69 -15.86
CA MET A 96 -3.21 4.99 -15.41
C MET A 96 -4.07 5.67 -16.47
N ASP A 97 -3.73 5.53 -17.76
CA ASP A 97 -4.42 6.15 -18.90
C ASP A 97 -5.78 5.49 -19.22
N ASN A 98 -5.96 4.23 -18.84
CA ASN A 98 -7.23 3.48 -19.01
C ASN A 98 -8.34 3.91 -18.02
N GLY A 99 -8.37 5.19 -17.63
CA GLY A 99 -9.41 5.76 -16.75
C GLY A 99 -9.27 5.43 -15.27
N ASN A 100 -8.18 4.79 -14.83
CA ASN A 100 -7.94 4.42 -13.43
C ASN A 100 -6.70 5.10 -12.85
N ARG A 101 -6.66 6.44 -12.85
CA ARG A 101 -5.58 7.20 -12.22
C ARG A 101 -5.36 6.85 -10.73
N GLY A 102 -6.39 6.35 -10.06
CA GLY A 102 -6.33 5.82 -8.69
C GLY A 102 -5.46 4.57 -8.52
N ILE A 103 -5.07 3.88 -9.61
CA ILE A 103 -4.13 2.77 -9.58
C ILE A 103 -2.72 3.22 -9.21
N GLY A 104 -2.31 4.43 -9.63
CA GLY A 104 -0.99 4.98 -9.31
C GLY A 104 -0.80 5.14 -7.79
N ALA A 105 -1.82 5.63 -7.09
CA ALA A 105 -1.82 5.66 -5.62
C ALA A 105 -1.77 4.26 -5.00
N GLY A 106 -2.34 3.25 -5.67
CA GLY A 106 -2.22 1.85 -5.28
C GLY A 106 -0.79 1.33 -5.39
N LEU A 107 -0.08 1.66 -6.48
CA LEU A 107 1.30 1.24 -6.72
C LEU A 107 2.28 1.87 -5.71
N VAL A 108 2.14 3.17 -5.45
CA VAL A 108 2.93 3.84 -4.39
C VAL A 108 2.69 3.17 -3.04
N ARG A 109 1.44 2.83 -2.74
CA ARG A 109 1.07 2.15 -1.49
C ARG A 109 1.59 0.71 -1.41
N ILE A 110 1.53 -0.09 -2.49
CA ILE A 110 2.10 -1.44 -2.50
C ILE A 110 3.59 -1.38 -2.16
N PHE A 111 4.33 -0.41 -2.69
CA PHE A 111 5.75 -0.25 -2.39
C PHE A 111 6.02 0.10 -0.93
N PHE A 112 5.24 1.01 -0.33
CA PHE A 112 5.31 1.27 1.11
C PHE A 112 5.06 0.00 1.93
N HIS A 113 3.96 -0.71 1.61
CA HIS A 113 3.56 -1.90 2.34
C HIS A 113 4.57 -3.06 2.22
N ASP A 114 5.18 -3.25 1.04
CA ASP A 114 6.25 -4.23 0.83
C ASP A 114 7.53 -3.91 1.61
N CYS A 115 7.83 -2.62 1.79
CA CYS A 115 9.03 -2.19 2.49
C CYS A 115 8.89 -2.21 4.02
N PHE A 116 7.68 -2.02 4.56
CA PHE A 116 7.46 -1.81 6.00
C PHE A 116 7.09 -3.07 6.80
N VAL A 117 6.81 -4.20 6.15
CA VAL A 117 6.38 -5.44 6.82
C VAL A 117 7.46 -6.10 7.68
N ARG A 118 8.74 -5.73 7.55
CA ARG A 118 9.85 -6.31 8.33
C ARG A 118 10.84 -5.24 8.79
N PRO A 119 10.92 -4.94 10.10
CA PRO A 119 11.79 -3.90 10.63
C PRO A 119 13.27 -4.23 10.49
N ASN A 120 14.09 -3.18 10.49
CA ASN A 120 15.54 -3.31 10.64
C ASN A 120 15.85 -3.66 12.10
N GLU A 121 16.19 -4.93 12.40
CA GLU A 121 16.53 -5.41 13.76
C GLU A 121 17.63 -4.60 14.49
N PHE A 122 18.35 -3.72 13.80
CA PHE A 122 19.44 -2.91 14.36
C PHE A 122 19.01 -1.56 14.97
N GLY A 123 17.72 -1.24 15.01
CA GLY A 123 17.21 0.03 15.58
C GLY A 123 16.96 0.02 17.09
N LEU A 124 16.85 -1.15 17.72
CA LEU A 124 16.63 -1.30 19.16
C LEU A 124 17.93 -1.66 19.88
N GLY A 125 18.93 -0.81 19.71
CA GLY A 125 20.02 -0.73 20.68
C GLY A 125 19.48 -0.04 21.92
N ASP A 126 19.27 -0.81 22.98
CA ASP A 126 19.05 -0.37 24.34
C ASP A 126 19.97 0.81 24.70
N ASN A 127 19.45 2.03 24.61
CA ASN A 127 20.07 3.18 25.26
C ASN A 127 19.67 3.12 26.74
N GLY A 128 20.34 2.24 27.46
CA GLY A 128 20.52 2.37 28.90
C GLY A 128 20.82 3.83 29.22
N GLY A 129 19.97 4.40 30.07
CA GLY A 129 19.79 5.83 30.24
C GLY A 129 21.07 6.67 30.17
N LYS A 130 21.20 7.44 29.10
CA LYS A 130 21.95 8.71 29.10
C LYS A 130 21.10 9.76 28.40
N LYS A 131 20.56 10.69 29.21
CA LYS A 131 19.94 11.93 28.72
C LYS A 131 20.87 12.59 27.69
N PRO A 132 20.35 13.09 26.56
CA PRO A 132 21.13 13.96 25.69
C PRO A 132 21.55 15.20 26.50
N LYS A 133 22.85 15.48 26.53
CA LYS A 133 23.37 16.76 27.01
C LYS A 133 22.88 17.83 26.06
N SER A 134 21.97 18.67 26.53
CA SER A 134 21.61 19.91 25.89
C SER A 134 22.78 20.89 26.02
N ASP A 135 23.52 21.12 24.94
CA ASP A 135 24.39 22.30 24.83
C ASP A 135 23.49 23.50 24.54
N ILE A 136 22.83 23.99 25.59
CA ILE A 136 22.16 25.29 25.59
C ILE A 136 23.05 26.24 26.37
N HIS A 137 23.60 27.22 25.64
CA HIS A 137 24.29 28.36 26.21
C HIS A 137 23.39 29.07 27.23
N GLU A 138 23.91 29.15 28.45
CA GLU A 138 23.37 29.83 29.61
C GLU A 138 23.25 31.35 29.38
N SER A 139 22.07 31.93 29.63
CA SER A 139 21.93 33.25 30.24
C SER A 139 20.49 33.53 30.67
N GLY A 140 20.25 33.69 31.99
CA GLY A 140 19.03 34.31 32.52
C GLY A 140 18.48 33.71 33.81
N LYS A 141 18.89 34.26 34.96
CA LYS A 141 18.47 33.94 36.33
C LYS A 141 16.99 34.32 36.66
N VAL A 142 16.25 33.37 37.27
CA VAL A 142 15.51 33.41 38.59
C VAL A 142 14.34 34.44 38.76
N PRO A 143 13.22 34.20 39.53
CA PRO A 143 12.96 33.19 40.58
C PRO A 143 11.65 32.38 40.54
N LEU A 144 11.67 31.35 41.40
CA LEU A 144 10.59 30.47 41.86
C LEU A 144 9.50 31.20 42.69
N ILE A 145 8.25 30.79 42.51
CA ILE A 145 7.16 30.90 43.51
C ILE A 145 6.44 29.52 43.57
N PRO A 146 6.20 28.94 44.75
CA PRO A 146 5.54 27.63 44.89
C PRO A 146 4.03 27.79 45.06
N VAL A 147 3.23 26.93 44.40
CA VAL A 147 1.84 26.71 44.81
C VAL A 147 1.53 25.21 44.82
N ASN A 148 1.41 24.71 46.05
CA ASN A 148 0.63 23.53 46.41
C ASN A 148 -0.78 23.62 45.82
N GLN A 149 -1.30 22.54 45.24
CA GLN A 149 -2.45 21.84 45.83
C GLN A 149 -2.78 20.55 45.06
N LYS A 150 -2.86 19.48 45.85
CA LYS A 150 -3.60 18.25 45.53
C LYS A 150 -5.08 18.61 45.38
N THR A 151 -5.74 18.11 44.35
CA THR A 151 -7.17 17.78 44.44
C THR A 151 -7.43 16.44 43.78
N SER A 152 -8.06 15.59 44.57
CA SER A 152 -8.38 14.19 44.34
C SER A 152 -9.54 13.99 43.39
N SER A 153 -9.44 12.91 42.63
CA SER A 153 -10.54 12.17 42.00
C SER A 153 -11.71 11.94 42.96
N SER A 154 -12.79 12.74 42.84
CA SER A 154 -14.15 12.39 43.31
C SER A 154 -15.27 13.33 42.85
N GLU A 155 -15.16 14.05 41.72
CA GLU A 155 -16.24 14.93 41.21
C GLU A 155 -16.59 14.68 39.73
N PHE A 156 -16.69 13.41 39.32
CA PHE A 156 -17.16 13.03 37.98
C PHE A 156 -18.10 11.80 38.00
N LYS A 157 -19.02 11.74 38.99
CA LYS A 157 -20.01 10.65 39.10
C LYS A 157 -21.47 11.08 39.36
N GLU A 158 -21.84 12.31 39.02
CA GLU A 158 -23.26 12.72 38.97
C GLU A 158 -23.56 13.52 37.68
N ALA A 159 -23.73 12.80 36.57
CA ALA A 159 -24.44 13.30 35.38
C ALA A 159 -24.91 12.14 34.46
N MET A 160 -25.20 10.98 35.04
CA MET A 160 -25.86 9.86 34.38
C MET A 160 -27.14 9.59 35.18
N PHE A 161 -28.29 9.54 34.52
CA PHE A 161 -29.66 9.41 35.07
C PHE A 161 -30.38 10.70 35.45
N ALA A 162 -30.93 11.40 34.44
CA ALA A 162 -32.14 12.20 34.60
C ALA A 162 -32.90 12.32 33.26
N THR A 163 -33.98 11.55 33.09
CA THR A 163 -35.08 11.90 32.17
C THR A 163 -36.40 11.32 32.68
N ASP A 164 -37.34 12.20 33.03
CA ASP A 164 -38.80 12.11 32.73
C ASP A 164 -39.49 13.45 33.13
N PRO A 165 -40.72 13.83 32.72
CA PRO A 165 -41.58 13.43 31.58
C PRO A 165 -42.17 14.60 30.74
N GLN A 166 -42.80 14.21 29.62
CA GLN A 166 -43.95 14.81 28.90
C GLN A 166 -43.79 16.08 28.02
N THR A 167 -44.06 15.96 26.71
CA THR A 167 -45.37 16.29 26.10
C THR A 167 -45.46 15.91 24.61
N ASN A 168 -46.52 15.15 24.29
CA ASN A 168 -47.35 14.99 23.08
C ASN A 168 -46.94 15.68 21.76
N GLU A 169 -46.96 14.95 20.64
CA GLU A 169 -48.14 14.76 19.74
C GLU A 169 -47.71 14.03 18.45
N CYS A 170 -48.27 12.84 18.21
CA CYS A 170 -48.16 12.12 16.93
C CYS A 170 -49.58 11.92 16.39
N ASP A 171 -49.92 12.65 15.32
CA ASP A 171 -51.10 12.37 14.50
C ASP A 171 -50.66 11.97 13.08
N LYS A 172 -51.02 10.73 12.74
CA LYS A 172 -51.37 10.14 11.43
C LYS A 172 -50.88 10.81 10.15
N CYS A 173 -50.31 9.99 9.25
CA CYS A 173 -50.81 9.86 7.87
C CYS A 173 -50.56 8.45 7.31
N ASN A 174 -51.53 8.01 6.52
CA ASN A 174 -51.81 6.65 6.02
C ASN A 174 -50.95 6.22 4.83
N GLU A 175 -50.99 4.90 4.62
CA GLU A 175 -50.84 4.18 3.35
C GLU A 175 -51.71 4.77 2.23
N GLU A 176 -51.17 4.79 1.00
CA GLU A 176 -51.84 4.36 -0.22
C GLU A 176 -50.78 4.19 -1.32
N GLY A 177 -50.71 3.00 -1.90
CA GLY A 177 -49.87 2.69 -3.04
C GLY A 177 -50.66 2.73 -4.34
N GLU A 178 -50.00 3.01 -5.46
CA GLU A 178 -50.44 2.58 -6.78
C GLU A 178 -49.25 2.17 -7.65
N ASN A 179 -49.44 1.01 -8.27
CA ASN A 179 -48.58 0.26 -9.18
C ASN A 179 -48.70 0.80 -10.61
N LEU A 180 -47.62 0.82 -11.40
CA LEU A 180 -47.69 0.73 -12.86
C LEU A 180 -46.33 0.27 -13.46
N GLY A 181 -46.34 -0.91 -14.10
CA GLY A 181 -45.73 -1.13 -15.42
C GLY A 181 -44.35 -1.80 -15.50
N ASP A 182 -44.37 -3.09 -15.87
CA ASP A 182 -43.26 -3.89 -16.40
C ASP A 182 -42.57 -3.27 -17.64
N GLU A 183 -41.26 -3.51 -17.81
CA GLU A 183 -40.71 -4.31 -18.92
C GLU A 183 -39.17 -4.41 -18.90
N ASN A 184 -38.70 -5.66 -19.01
CA ASN A 184 -37.46 -6.13 -19.65
C ASN A 184 -36.11 -5.58 -19.16
N ASN A 185 -35.41 -6.36 -18.32
CA ASN A 185 -33.95 -6.44 -18.46
C ASN A 185 -33.44 -7.88 -18.35
N GLU A 186 -32.59 -8.19 -19.32
CA GLU A 186 -32.03 -9.48 -19.65
C GLU A 186 -31.05 -9.93 -18.56
N LYS A 187 -31.23 -11.17 -18.10
CA LYS A 187 -30.37 -11.83 -17.13
C LYS A 187 -29.02 -12.11 -17.80
N VAL A 188 -27.96 -11.46 -17.32
CA VAL A 188 -26.59 -11.91 -17.53
C VAL A 188 -26.11 -12.48 -16.20
N ASP A 189 -26.17 -13.80 -16.08
CA ASP A 189 -25.58 -14.53 -14.96
C ASP A 189 -24.05 -14.49 -15.14
N PHE A 190 -23.37 -13.68 -14.34
CA PHE A 190 -21.93 -13.83 -14.07
C PHE A 190 -21.80 -14.54 -12.73
N GLU A 191 -21.21 -15.72 -12.73
CA GLU A 191 -20.86 -16.48 -11.53
C GLU A 191 -19.84 -15.68 -10.70
N ASP A 192 -20.29 -15.14 -9.57
CA ASP A 192 -19.43 -14.53 -8.55
C ASP A 192 -18.68 -15.65 -7.82
N SER A 193 -17.35 -15.55 -7.82
CA SER A 193 -16.48 -16.34 -6.96
C SER A 193 -16.57 -15.82 -5.52
N ASP A 194 -16.86 -16.73 -4.60
CA ASP A 194 -17.00 -16.54 -3.14
C ASP A 194 -16.11 -15.44 -2.54
N GLU A 195 -16.73 -14.34 -2.08
CA GLU A 195 -16.10 -13.34 -1.21
C GLU A 195 -16.06 -13.85 0.24
N ASP A 196 -14.89 -14.27 0.71
CA ASP A 196 -14.62 -14.52 2.14
C ASP A 196 -14.45 -13.18 2.89
N LEU A 197 -15.58 -12.58 3.27
CA LEU A 197 -15.63 -11.45 4.20
C LEU A 197 -15.35 -11.93 5.64
N LEU A 198 -14.30 -11.40 6.27
CA LEU A 198 -14.09 -11.54 7.71
C LEU A 198 -15.31 -11.02 8.48
N SER A 199 -15.72 -11.75 9.51
CA SER A 199 -16.93 -11.42 10.27
C SER A 199 -16.75 -10.10 11.04
N SER A 200 -17.83 -9.32 11.19
CA SER A 200 -17.85 -8.10 12.01
C SER A 200 -17.37 -8.33 13.46
N GLN A 201 -17.38 -9.58 13.92
CA GLN A 201 -16.97 -9.99 15.25
C GLN A 201 -15.45 -10.08 15.39
N GLU A 202 -14.74 -10.52 14.35
CA GLU A 202 -13.26 -10.54 14.32
C GLU A 202 -12.70 -9.11 14.26
N LEU A 203 -13.37 -8.21 13.52
CA LEU A 203 -13.01 -6.80 13.46
C LEU A 203 -13.25 -6.08 14.81
N ASN A 204 -14.36 -6.38 15.48
CA ASN A 204 -14.66 -5.82 16.81
C ASN A 204 -13.71 -6.35 17.90
N ASN A 205 -13.24 -7.59 17.77
CA ASN A 205 -12.25 -8.16 18.69
C ASN A 205 -10.87 -7.53 18.50
N PHE A 206 -10.50 -7.15 17.28
CA PHE A 206 -9.30 -6.35 17.01
C PHE A 206 -9.37 -4.96 17.66
N VAL A 207 -10.50 -4.26 17.52
CA VAL A 207 -10.72 -2.95 18.16
C VAL A 207 -10.66 -3.04 19.68
N LYS A 208 -11.18 -4.12 20.28
CA LYS A 208 -11.08 -4.38 21.73
C LYS A 208 -9.68 -4.78 22.18
N GLY A 209 -8.91 -5.47 21.34
CA GLY A 209 -7.54 -5.91 21.62
C GLY A 209 -6.50 -4.79 21.71
N MET A 210 -6.86 -3.56 21.31
CA MET A 210 -5.99 -2.38 21.36
C MET A 210 -5.99 -1.64 22.72
N GLY A 211 -6.55 -2.23 23.78
CA GLY A 211 -6.15 -1.91 25.16
C GLY A 211 -6.87 -0.76 25.85
N VAL A 212 -8.11 -0.99 26.26
CA VAL A 212 -8.65 -0.40 27.49
C VAL A 212 -9.32 -1.50 28.31
N GLU A 213 -8.53 -2.22 29.11
CA GLU A 213 -9.00 -2.85 30.34
C GLU A 213 -7.98 -2.58 31.44
N ILE A 214 -8.50 -2.08 32.57
CA ILE A 214 -7.77 -1.76 33.79
C ILE A 214 -7.40 -3.09 34.43
N ALA A 215 -6.11 -3.40 34.49
CA ALA A 215 -5.63 -4.59 35.20
C ALA A 215 -5.51 -4.26 36.69
N ASP A 216 -6.29 -4.97 37.51
CA ASP A 216 -6.13 -5.05 38.95
C ASP A 216 -4.79 -5.73 39.30
N GLU A 217 -4.17 -5.22 40.36
CA GLU A 217 -2.92 -5.70 40.95
C GLU A 217 -3.04 -7.16 41.39
N GLN A 218 -2.13 -8.02 40.92
CA GLN A 218 -1.74 -9.22 41.67
C GLN A 218 -0.24 -9.48 41.48
N GLU A 219 0.48 -9.34 42.60
CA GLU A 219 1.85 -9.76 42.80
C GLU A 219 2.00 -11.27 42.55
N LEU A 220 2.97 -11.65 41.71
CA LEU A 220 3.53 -13.00 41.72
C LEU A 220 5.05 -12.89 41.67
N GLU A 221 5.65 -13.10 42.84
CA GLU A 221 7.08 -13.37 43.02
C GLU A 221 7.44 -14.69 42.30
N MET A 222 8.55 -14.70 41.55
CA MET A 222 9.20 -15.95 41.14
C MET A 222 10.73 -15.84 41.27
N ASP A 223 11.26 -16.88 41.90
CA ASP A 223 12.54 -17.05 42.58
C ASP A 223 13.74 -17.26 41.62
N GLU A 224 14.94 -16.89 42.09
CA GLU A 224 16.22 -17.09 41.38
C GLU A 224 16.72 -18.55 41.52
N GLY A 225 17.19 -19.16 40.42
CA GLY A 225 17.75 -20.52 40.49
C GLY A 225 18.29 -21.11 39.18
N GLU A 226 19.43 -20.59 38.73
CA GLU A 226 20.63 -21.31 38.21
C GLU A 226 20.46 -22.40 37.10
N LEU A 227 20.77 -22.14 35.81
CA LEU A 227 22.09 -22.19 35.10
C LEU A 227 22.34 -23.50 34.32
N LEU A 228 22.73 -23.38 33.04
CA LEU A 228 23.93 -24.06 32.47
C LEU A 228 24.27 -23.58 31.05
N LYS A 229 25.24 -22.65 31.01
CA LYS A 229 26.45 -22.56 30.16
C LYS A 229 26.38 -23.02 28.69
N VAL A 230 26.57 -22.07 27.77
CA VAL A 230 27.53 -22.22 26.66
C VAL A 230 28.40 -20.97 26.61
N GLN A 231 29.71 -21.19 26.60
CA GLN A 231 30.76 -20.20 26.72
C GLN A 231 30.96 -19.37 25.46
N ASP A 232 31.43 -18.16 25.72
CA ASP A 232 32.01 -17.17 24.84
C ASP A 232 33.19 -17.76 24.04
N GLU A 233 33.13 -17.68 22.71
CA GLU A 233 34.32 -17.72 21.84
C GLU A 233 34.31 -16.47 20.96
N GLN A 234 35.08 -15.48 21.40
CA GLN A 234 35.64 -14.45 20.54
C GLN A 234 36.54 -15.10 19.48
N GLN A 235 35.99 -15.37 18.29
CA GLN A 235 36.80 -15.69 17.12
C GLN A 235 37.04 -14.43 16.27
N THR A 236 38.32 -14.08 16.24
CA THR A 236 39.02 -13.19 15.33
C THR A 236 38.71 -13.48 13.85
N GLY A 237 38.98 -12.48 13.00
CA GLY A 237 38.40 -12.37 11.68
C GLY A 237 38.69 -13.48 10.66
N LYS A 238 37.88 -13.39 9.59
CA LYS A 238 37.83 -14.11 8.30
C LYS A 238 36.59 -15.00 8.18
N ASP A 239 35.84 -14.68 7.12
CA ASP A 239 34.75 -15.41 6.51
C ASP A 239 33.42 -15.49 7.29
N LYS A 240 32.57 -14.47 7.11
CA LYS A 240 31.12 -14.67 7.07
C LYS A 240 30.57 -14.09 5.77
N LYS A 241 30.41 -14.97 4.78
CA LYS A 241 29.67 -14.73 3.53
C LYS A 241 28.38 -13.98 3.85
N GLY A 242 28.18 -12.83 3.19
CA GLY A 242 26.98 -12.02 3.30
C GLY A 242 25.74 -12.83 2.97
N LYS A 243 24.88 -13.02 3.97
CA LYS A 243 23.53 -13.54 3.78
C LYS A 243 22.62 -12.39 3.38
N ALA A 244 21.79 -12.63 2.35
CA ALA A 244 20.90 -11.64 1.77
C ALA A 244 19.86 -11.16 2.78
N LYS A 245 19.56 -9.87 2.66
CA LYS A 245 18.77 -9.06 3.58
C LYS A 245 17.54 -8.55 2.82
N LEU A 246 16.31 -8.72 3.30
CA LEU A 246 15.10 -8.57 2.47
C LEU A 246 13.94 -7.82 3.14
N GLY A 247 14.03 -6.50 3.09
CA GLY A 247 12.91 -5.58 3.19
C GLY A 247 12.76 -4.96 1.80
N CYS A 248 11.54 -4.62 1.37
CA CYS A 248 11.21 -4.40 -0.03
C CYS A 248 11.60 -5.62 -0.89
N ASP A 249 11.01 -6.77 -0.62
CA ASP A 249 11.34 -8.06 -1.26
C ASP A 249 10.17 -8.66 -2.05
N ALA A 250 9.14 -7.86 -2.31
CA ALA A 250 7.91 -8.26 -2.96
C ALA A 250 7.23 -9.48 -2.31
N SER A 251 7.40 -9.67 -1.00
CA SER A 251 6.68 -10.69 -0.25
C SER A 251 5.17 -10.44 -0.28
N VAL A 252 4.75 -9.17 -0.23
CA VAL A 252 3.33 -8.77 -0.28
C VAL A 252 2.60 -9.26 -1.54
N LEU A 253 3.33 -9.60 -2.61
CA LEU A 253 2.76 -10.10 -3.86
C LEU A 253 2.41 -11.59 -3.81
N LEU A 254 2.99 -12.37 -2.87
CA LEU A 254 2.78 -13.81 -2.78
C LEU A 254 1.32 -14.14 -2.45
N ARG A 255 0.74 -15.08 -3.21
CA ARG A 255 -0.59 -15.63 -3.00
C ARG A 255 -0.46 -17.12 -2.68
N ASN A 256 -1.30 -17.64 -1.79
CA ASN A 256 -1.35 -19.08 -1.53
C ASN A 256 -2.11 -19.78 -2.67
N THR A 257 -1.48 -20.73 -3.36
CA THR A 257 -2.10 -21.52 -4.44
C THR A 257 -2.80 -22.80 -3.96
N SER A 258 -2.79 -23.09 -2.65
CA SER A 258 -3.20 -24.38 -2.09
C SER A 258 -4.46 -24.36 -1.21
N GLY A 259 -5.32 -23.34 -1.34
CA GLY A 259 -6.73 -23.45 -0.91
C GLY A 259 -7.11 -22.98 0.50
N SER A 260 -6.20 -22.39 1.30
CA SER A 260 -6.63 -21.50 2.40
C SER A 260 -5.74 -20.26 2.46
N SER A 261 -6.34 -19.11 2.11
CA SER A 261 -5.65 -17.92 1.60
C SER A 261 -5.27 -16.89 2.67
N ASN A 262 -5.79 -16.99 3.89
CA ASN A 262 -5.76 -15.90 4.87
C ASN A 262 -4.43 -15.70 5.63
N GLN A 263 -3.33 -16.33 5.20
CA GLN A 263 -2.06 -16.33 5.92
C GLN A 263 -0.98 -15.45 5.27
N THR A 264 -1.21 -14.95 4.04
CA THR A 264 -0.26 -14.04 3.39
C THR A 264 -0.47 -12.60 3.83
N GLU A 265 0.54 -11.75 3.65
CA GLU A 265 0.48 -10.32 3.97
C GLU A 265 -0.74 -9.65 3.34
N MET A 266 -1.13 -10.07 2.12
CA MET A 266 -2.30 -9.58 1.40
C MET A 266 -3.61 -9.67 2.21
N PHE A 267 -3.73 -10.67 3.09
CA PHE A 267 -4.91 -10.90 3.93
C PHE A 267 -4.76 -10.36 5.36
N GLY A 268 -3.66 -9.69 5.67
CA GLY A 268 -3.52 -8.91 6.91
C GLY A 268 -4.45 -7.70 6.91
N LEU A 269 -4.90 -7.31 8.10
CA LEU A 269 -5.86 -6.21 8.28
C LEU A 269 -5.50 -4.91 7.53
N PRO A 270 -4.22 -4.46 7.47
CA PRO A 270 -3.85 -3.27 6.70
C PRO A 270 -4.05 -3.42 5.18
N ASN A 271 -4.01 -4.66 4.66
CA ASN A 271 -3.92 -5.00 3.24
C ASN A 271 -5.23 -5.53 2.65
N ILE A 272 -6.00 -6.29 3.42
CA ILE A 272 -7.22 -6.96 2.96
C ILE A 272 -8.27 -5.94 2.51
N ASN A 273 -8.78 -6.13 1.28
CA ASN A 273 -9.71 -5.21 0.63
C ASN A 273 -9.20 -3.76 0.59
N SER A 274 -7.87 -3.58 0.51
CA SER A 274 -7.18 -2.31 0.72
C SER A 274 -6.12 -2.03 -0.34
N LEU A 275 -5.14 -2.95 -0.52
CA LEU A 275 -4.13 -2.85 -1.57
C LEU A 275 -4.72 -3.12 -2.96
N ARG A 276 -4.16 -2.48 -3.99
CA ARG A 276 -4.58 -2.59 -5.40
C ARG A 276 -3.40 -2.23 -6.31
N GLY A 277 -3.39 -2.72 -7.54
CA GLY A 277 -2.27 -2.51 -8.47
C GLY A 277 -1.45 -3.77 -8.76
N PHE A 278 -1.81 -4.92 -8.16
CA PHE A 278 -1.12 -6.19 -8.36
C PHE A 278 -1.07 -6.64 -9.84
N GLN A 279 -2.14 -6.42 -10.59
CA GLN A 279 -2.21 -6.74 -12.01
C GLN A 279 -1.20 -5.95 -12.84
N VAL A 280 -0.94 -4.69 -12.49
CA VAL A 280 0.05 -3.86 -13.21
C VAL A 280 1.46 -4.43 -13.02
N ILE A 281 1.75 -4.93 -11.82
CA ILE A 281 3.01 -5.60 -11.51
C ILE A 281 3.11 -6.93 -12.27
N ASP A 282 2.04 -7.72 -12.30
CA ASP A 282 1.98 -8.99 -13.03
C ASP A 282 2.13 -8.77 -14.56
N ASP A 283 1.49 -7.75 -15.13
CA ASP A 283 1.59 -7.38 -16.55
C ASP A 283 3.01 -6.92 -16.91
N ALA A 284 3.60 -6.02 -16.12
CA ALA A 284 4.98 -5.59 -16.30
C ALA A 284 5.94 -6.78 -16.23
N LYS A 285 5.73 -7.70 -15.28
CA LYS A 285 6.53 -8.91 -15.15
C LYS A 285 6.42 -9.81 -16.38
N ALA A 286 5.22 -10.00 -16.90
CA ALA A 286 5.01 -10.83 -18.09
C ALA A 286 5.76 -10.27 -19.32
N GLU A 287 5.76 -8.96 -19.53
CA GLU A 287 6.53 -8.34 -20.62
C GLU A 287 8.04 -8.40 -20.39
N LEU A 288 8.48 -8.21 -19.15
CA LEU A 288 9.90 -8.35 -18.77
C LEU A 288 10.42 -9.77 -18.98
N GLU A 289 9.64 -10.80 -18.66
CA GLU A 289 10.05 -12.19 -18.89
C GLU A 289 10.15 -12.56 -20.37
N LYS A 290 9.38 -11.89 -21.24
CA LYS A 290 9.54 -12.04 -22.71
C LYS A 290 10.83 -11.36 -23.20
N ALA A 291 11.15 -10.19 -22.66
CA ALA A 291 12.27 -9.37 -23.10
C ALA A 291 13.62 -9.85 -22.53
N CYS A 292 13.66 -10.19 -21.25
CA CYS A 292 14.85 -10.63 -20.53
C CYS A 292 14.49 -11.65 -19.45
N PRO A 293 14.32 -12.93 -19.84
CA PRO A 293 13.89 -13.99 -18.93
C PRO A 293 14.75 -14.08 -17.67
N ARG A 294 14.10 -14.29 -16.51
CA ARG A 294 14.72 -14.52 -15.20
C ARG A 294 15.78 -13.47 -14.82
N THR A 295 15.56 -12.22 -15.23
CA THR A 295 16.53 -11.13 -15.01
C THR A 295 16.04 -10.11 -13.99
N VAL A 296 14.80 -9.63 -14.10
CA VAL A 296 14.26 -8.54 -13.27
C VAL A 296 13.39 -9.09 -12.15
N SER A 297 13.69 -8.76 -10.90
CA SER A 297 12.91 -9.20 -9.73
C SER A 297 11.59 -8.46 -9.61
N CYS A 298 10.59 -9.08 -8.99
CA CYS A 298 9.31 -8.41 -8.72
C CYS A 298 9.48 -7.26 -7.71
N ALA A 299 10.40 -7.40 -6.76
CA ALA A 299 10.77 -6.34 -5.82
C ALA A 299 11.23 -5.05 -6.53
N ASP A 300 12.04 -5.16 -7.59
CA ASP A 300 12.43 -3.98 -8.37
C ASP A 300 11.28 -3.46 -9.26
N ILE A 301 10.41 -4.34 -9.77
CA ILE A 301 9.21 -3.90 -10.52
C ILE A 301 8.31 -3.04 -9.62
N VAL A 302 8.06 -3.45 -8.37
CA VAL A 302 7.27 -2.66 -7.41
C VAL A 302 7.91 -1.29 -7.15
N ALA A 303 9.23 -1.26 -6.95
CA ALA A 303 9.96 -0.01 -6.69
C ALA A 303 9.92 0.95 -7.91
N PHE A 304 10.12 0.42 -9.13
CA PHE A 304 10.01 1.20 -10.35
C PHE A 304 8.58 1.67 -10.62
N ALA A 305 7.59 0.80 -10.41
CA ALA A 305 6.19 1.16 -10.61
C ALA A 305 5.75 2.30 -9.68
N ALA A 306 6.20 2.30 -8.42
CA ALA A 306 5.96 3.41 -7.49
C ALA A 306 6.66 4.72 -7.93
N ARG A 307 7.89 4.64 -8.45
CA ARG A 307 8.63 5.80 -9.01
C ARG A 307 7.88 6.39 -10.20
N ASP A 308 7.44 5.55 -11.14
CA ASP A 308 6.75 5.99 -12.35
C ASP A 308 5.34 6.52 -12.04
N ALA A 309 4.61 5.89 -11.12
CA ALA A 309 3.33 6.40 -10.62
C ALA A 309 3.49 7.76 -9.93
N THR A 310 4.52 7.93 -9.10
CA THR A 310 4.85 9.20 -8.43
C THR A 310 5.14 10.30 -9.46
N ARG A 311 5.94 10.00 -10.48
CA ARG A 311 6.23 10.93 -11.57
C ARG A 311 4.98 11.36 -12.32
N ASN A 312 4.12 10.41 -12.68
CA ASN A 312 2.88 10.71 -13.42
C ASN A 312 1.87 11.48 -12.57
N LEU A 313 1.71 11.14 -11.29
CA LEU A 313 0.76 11.81 -10.39
C LEU A 313 1.20 13.21 -9.99
N SER A 314 2.51 13.48 -9.97
CA SER A 314 3.09 14.80 -9.73
C SER A 314 3.29 15.63 -11.00
N TYR A 315 2.83 15.15 -12.15
CA TYR A 315 3.06 15.78 -13.46
C TYR A 315 4.54 16.05 -13.77
N GLY A 316 5.41 15.14 -13.32
CA GLY A 316 6.86 15.22 -13.48
C GLY A 316 7.58 16.11 -12.45
N ALA A 317 6.88 16.69 -11.47
CA ALA A 317 7.51 17.50 -10.44
C ALA A 317 8.38 16.68 -9.48
N ILE A 318 8.01 15.40 -9.27
CA ILE A 318 8.81 14.43 -8.52
C ILE A 318 9.35 13.40 -9.52
N ASP A 319 10.65 13.45 -9.80
CA ASP A 319 11.34 12.50 -10.67
C ASP A 319 12.67 12.12 -10.04
N PHE A 320 12.96 10.82 -9.96
CA PHE A 320 14.14 10.31 -9.29
C PHE A 320 14.59 8.95 -9.84
N GLN A 321 15.87 8.67 -9.65
CA GLN A 321 16.46 7.39 -10.03
C GLN A 321 16.30 6.41 -8.87
N MET A 322 15.57 5.31 -9.10
CA MET A 322 15.41 4.25 -8.11
C MET A 322 16.56 3.24 -8.23
N PRO A 323 17.38 3.03 -7.18
CA PRO A 323 18.39 1.97 -7.20
C PRO A 323 17.73 0.60 -7.24
N ALA A 324 18.36 -0.35 -7.93
CA ALA A 324 17.86 -1.70 -8.17
C ALA A 324 18.90 -2.78 -7.85
N GLY A 325 18.48 -4.04 -7.94
CA GLY A 325 19.19 -5.23 -7.46
C GLY A 325 18.51 -5.91 -6.28
N ARG A 326 17.23 -5.62 -6.02
CA ARG A 326 16.44 -6.36 -5.01
C ARG A 326 16.20 -7.78 -5.51
N LEU A 327 16.02 -8.71 -4.58
CA LEU A 327 15.61 -10.07 -4.89
C LEU A 327 14.28 -10.37 -4.21
N ASP A 328 13.58 -11.36 -4.74
CA ASP A 328 12.25 -11.74 -4.28
C ASP A 328 12.32 -12.64 -3.05
N GLY A 329 11.61 -12.24 -2.00
CA GLY A 329 11.36 -13.03 -0.81
C GLY A 329 10.44 -14.22 -1.12
N ARG A 330 10.62 -15.31 -0.36
CA ARG A 330 9.83 -16.55 -0.48
C ARG A 330 8.88 -16.78 0.70
N VAL A 331 8.76 -15.80 1.59
CA VAL A 331 7.95 -15.86 2.80
C VAL A 331 7.06 -14.63 2.81
N SER A 332 5.79 -14.82 3.10
CA SER A 332 4.82 -13.74 3.30
C SER A 332 3.89 -14.16 4.42
N LEU A 333 3.85 -13.37 5.49
CA LEU A 333 3.13 -13.68 6.71
C LEU A 333 2.17 -12.54 7.05
N LYS A 334 0.90 -12.88 7.22
CA LYS A 334 -0.15 -11.95 7.62
C LYS A 334 0.23 -11.16 8.88
N GLU A 335 0.82 -11.83 9.86
CA GLU A 335 1.17 -11.27 11.16
C GLU A 335 2.26 -10.20 11.05
N GLU A 336 3.15 -10.30 10.07
CA GLU A 336 4.19 -9.29 9.82
C GLU A 336 3.58 -7.98 9.33
N ALA A 337 2.56 -8.05 8.46
CA ALA A 337 1.80 -6.88 8.03
C ALA A 337 1.02 -6.24 9.18
N GLU A 338 0.32 -7.04 9.99
CA GLU A 338 -0.49 -6.55 11.10
C GLU A 338 0.34 -5.93 12.23
N LYS A 339 1.54 -6.46 12.45
CA LYS A 339 2.42 -5.97 13.51
C LYS A 339 3.20 -4.72 13.13
N ASN A 340 3.68 -4.64 11.88
CA ASN A 340 4.73 -3.68 11.52
C ASN A 340 4.24 -2.50 10.68
N LEU A 341 3.07 -2.60 10.03
CA LEU A 341 2.52 -1.47 9.28
C LEU A 341 1.86 -0.45 10.21
N PRO A 342 2.19 0.84 10.11
CA PRO A 342 1.52 1.87 10.89
C PRO A 342 0.04 1.97 10.51
N GLY A 343 -0.80 2.18 11.51
CA GLY A 343 -2.24 2.26 11.41
C GLY A 343 -2.76 3.68 11.13
N PRO A 344 -4.01 3.82 10.64
CA PRO A 344 -4.65 5.12 10.46
C PRO A 344 -5.05 5.79 11.79
N PHE A 345 -4.97 5.04 12.90
CA PHE A 345 -5.36 5.49 14.23
C PHE A 345 -4.17 5.90 15.11
N ASP A 346 -2.94 5.68 14.62
CA ASP A 346 -1.71 5.83 15.39
C ASP A 346 -1.48 7.27 15.85
N SER A 347 -0.90 7.42 17.04
CA SER A 347 -0.43 8.70 17.55
C SER A 347 0.89 9.12 16.87
N LEU A 348 1.29 10.38 17.04
CA LEU A 348 2.58 10.85 16.51
C LEU A 348 3.77 10.03 17.05
N ASP A 349 3.71 9.60 18.31
CA ASP A 349 4.76 8.80 18.95
C ASP A 349 4.81 7.38 18.38
N ASP A 350 3.66 6.76 18.14
CA ASP A 350 3.57 5.42 17.52
C ASP A 350 4.10 5.45 16.08
N LEU A 351 3.73 6.47 15.31
CA LEU A 351 4.26 6.68 13.96
C LEU A 351 5.78 6.86 13.97
N GLN A 352 6.31 7.68 14.89
CA GLN A 352 7.76 7.87 15.03
C GLN A 352 8.47 6.56 15.35
N LYS A 353 7.95 5.77 16.28
CA LYS A 353 8.50 4.46 16.62
C LYS A 353 8.48 3.50 15.44
N SER A 354 7.37 3.42 14.73
CA SER A 354 7.21 2.56 13.55
C SER A 354 8.22 2.90 12.45
N PHE A 355 8.34 4.19 12.09
CA PHE A 355 9.30 4.63 11.07
C PHE A 355 10.75 4.46 11.54
N ALA A 356 11.05 4.76 12.82
CA ALA A 356 12.38 4.56 13.38
C ALA A 356 12.81 3.08 13.35
N ALA A 357 11.89 2.14 13.58
CA ALA A 357 12.14 0.71 13.45
C ALA A 357 12.53 0.30 12.01
N GLN A 358 12.13 1.08 11.01
CA GLN A 358 12.55 0.91 9.62
C GLN A 358 13.85 1.67 9.27
N GLY A 359 14.42 2.42 10.22
CA GLY A 359 15.58 3.29 9.96
C GLY A 359 15.23 4.60 9.25
N LEU A 360 13.95 4.99 9.29
CA LEU A 360 13.46 6.27 8.78
C LEU A 360 13.30 7.25 9.95
N GLY A 361 13.78 8.47 9.76
CA GLY A 361 13.74 9.52 10.78
C GLY A 361 12.41 10.24 10.81
N PHE A 362 12.26 11.14 11.79
CA PHE A 362 11.06 11.98 11.95
C PHE A 362 10.68 12.74 10.67
N ASN A 363 11.66 13.37 10.00
CA ASN A 363 11.38 14.11 8.76
C ASN A 363 10.96 13.17 7.63
N ASP A 364 11.52 11.96 7.53
CA ASP A 364 11.10 10.99 6.52
C ASP A 364 9.65 10.56 6.73
N MET A 365 9.24 10.37 7.99
CA MET A 365 7.85 10.07 8.36
C MET A 365 6.90 11.18 7.89
N VAL A 366 7.13 12.42 8.29
CA VAL A 366 6.27 13.57 7.88
C VAL A 366 6.27 13.73 6.35
N THR A 367 7.41 13.51 5.70
CA THR A 367 7.55 13.60 4.24
C THR A 367 6.75 12.52 3.52
N LEU A 368 6.88 11.26 3.93
CA LEU A 368 6.22 10.12 3.29
C LEU A 368 4.71 10.12 3.53
N SER A 369 4.23 10.65 4.66
CA SER A 369 2.80 10.90 4.88
C SER A 369 2.16 11.79 3.80
N GLY A 370 2.96 12.63 3.13
CA GLY A 370 2.52 13.42 1.97
C GLY A 370 1.98 12.59 0.80
N ALA A 371 2.25 11.29 0.75
CA ALA A 371 1.64 10.38 -0.22
C ALA A 371 0.10 10.31 -0.09
N HIS A 372 -0.48 10.71 1.05
CA HIS A 372 -1.93 10.83 1.25
C HIS A 372 -2.56 12.04 0.51
N SER A 373 -1.78 12.83 -0.24
CA SER A 373 -2.28 13.79 -1.24
C SER A 373 -3.06 13.10 -2.37
N ILE A 374 -2.90 11.79 -2.54
CA ILE A 374 -3.55 10.99 -3.58
C ILE A 374 -4.29 9.78 -3.01
N GLY A 375 -5.27 9.30 -3.77
CA GLY A 375 -5.94 8.04 -3.49
C GLY A 375 -7.18 8.18 -2.61
N VAL A 376 -7.67 7.04 -2.16
CA VAL A 376 -8.95 6.92 -1.46
C VAL A 376 -8.80 6.09 -0.19
N ALA A 377 -9.72 6.29 0.75
CA ALA A 377 -9.82 5.57 2.00
C ALA A 377 -11.27 5.11 2.23
N ARG A 378 -11.44 3.98 2.93
CA ARG A 378 -12.77 3.52 3.35
C ARG A 378 -13.19 4.21 4.64
N CYS A 379 -14.48 4.50 4.79
CA CYS A 379 -15.06 5.15 5.97
C CYS A 379 -14.64 4.54 7.31
N ARG A 380 -14.56 3.20 7.40
CA ARG A 380 -14.14 2.47 8.61
C ARG A 380 -12.80 2.94 9.23
N PHE A 381 -11.93 3.58 8.45
CA PHE A 381 -10.60 4.00 8.91
C PHE A 381 -10.53 5.41 9.50
N PHE A 382 -11.66 6.14 9.54
CA PHE A 382 -11.69 7.51 10.09
C PHE A 382 -13.02 7.88 10.77
N THR A 383 -13.98 6.97 10.87
CA THR A 383 -15.28 7.24 11.52
C THR A 383 -15.15 7.60 13.00
N ASN A 384 -14.06 7.19 13.67
CA ASN A 384 -13.72 7.63 15.03
C ASN A 384 -13.53 9.15 15.15
N ARG A 385 -13.25 9.85 14.05
CA ARG A 385 -13.09 11.31 14.00
C ARG A 385 -14.35 12.06 13.54
N LEU A 386 -15.43 11.34 13.24
CA LEU A 386 -16.70 11.94 12.79
C LEU A 386 -17.67 12.15 13.96
N PRO A 387 -18.60 13.13 13.87
CA PRO A 387 -19.60 13.37 14.89
C PRO A 387 -20.42 12.11 15.22
N PRO A 388 -20.82 11.90 16.49
CA PRO A 388 -20.74 12.84 17.61
C PRO A 388 -19.38 12.89 18.32
N ASN A 389 -18.38 12.16 17.85
CA ASN A 389 -17.06 12.17 18.48
C ASN A 389 -16.39 13.54 18.31
N PRO A 390 -15.83 14.12 19.38
CA PRO A 390 -15.03 15.33 19.25
C PRO A 390 -13.74 15.00 18.49
N SER A 391 -13.38 15.84 17.53
CA SER A 391 -12.12 15.75 16.81
C SER A 391 -11.66 17.15 16.38
N ASP A 392 -10.40 17.21 15.94
CA ASP A 392 -9.76 18.38 15.33
C ASP A 392 -10.06 18.51 13.83
N MET A 393 -10.96 17.68 13.28
CA MET A 393 -11.36 17.74 11.89
C MET A 393 -12.21 19.00 11.61
N ASP A 394 -11.99 19.61 10.45
CA ASP A 394 -12.82 20.70 9.94
C ASP A 394 -14.32 20.32 9.99
N ARG A 395 -15.15 21.21 10.55
CA ARG A 395 -16.53 20.89 10.91
C ARG A 395 -17.40 20.59 9.69
N ASP A 396 -17.17 21.27 8.57
CA ASP A 396 -17.95 21.08 7.36
C ASP A 396 -17.52 19.82 6.62
N LEU A 397 -16.20 19.54 6.56
CA LEU A 397 -15.68 18.27 6.09
C LEU A 397 -16.23 17.10 6.91
N ALA A 398 -16.17 17.18 8.24
CA ALA A 398 -16.64 16.13 9.15
C ALA A 398 -18.14 15.84 8.96
N ARG A 399 -18.96 16.89 8.78
CA ARG A 399 -20.40 16.74 8.50
C ARG A 399 -20.63 16.07 7.13
N SER A 400 -19.90 16.49 6.11
CA SER A 400 -20.00 15.91 4.76
C SER A 400 -19.61 14.43 4.76
N LEU A 401 -18.46 14.10 5.35
CA LEU A 401 -17.98 12.72 5.46
C LEU A 401 -18.94 11.85 6.26
N LYS A 402 -19.50 12.38 7.36
CA LYS A 402 -20.52 11.66 8.13
C LYS A 402 -21.73 11.32 7.28
N ALA A 403 -22.29 12.28 6.54
CA ALA A 403 -23.42 12.02 5.66
C ALA A 403 -23.08 10.95 4.60
N THR A 404 -21.89 11.02 3.99
CA THR A 404 -21.43 10.01 3.03
C THR A 404 -21.30 8.62 3.64
N CYS A 405 -20.69 8.51 4.83
CA CYS A 405 -20.46 7.22 5.49
C CYS A 405 -21.75 6.61 6.06
N ASP A 406 -22.67 7.43 6.59
CA ASP A 406 -23.97 6.98 7.09
C ASP A 406 -24.85 6.48 5.94
N GLN A 407 -24.81 7.15 4.78
CA GLN A 407 -25.61 6.79 3.61
C GLN A 407 -25.08 5.54 2.89
N ASN A 408 -23.76 5.43 2.71
CA ASN A 408 -23.16 4.43 1.83
C ASN A 408 -22.45 3.29 2.58
N GLY A 409 -22.44 3.32 3.92
CA GLY A 409 -21.81 2.31 4.76
C GLY A 409 -20.31 2.47 4.95
N LEU A 410 -19.75 1.64 5.84
CA LEU A 410 -18.36 1.75 6.32
C LEU A 410 -17.29 1.37 5.29
N ASP A 411 -17.67 0.66 4.22
CA ASP A 411 -16.77 0.30 3.11
C ASP A 411 -16.80 1.28 1.93
N SER A 412 -17.66 2.30 2.00
CA SER A 412 -17.67 3.37 1.01
C SER A 412 -16.31 4.11 1.00
N LYS A 413 -15.84 4.44 -0.21
CA LYS A 413 -14.53 5.05 -0.44
C LYS A 413 -14.69 6.56 -0.62
N VAL A 414 -13.85 7.33 0.05
CA VAL A 414 -13.72 8.79 -0.10
C VAL A 414 -12.29 9.16 -0.46
N VAL A 415 -12.09 10.32 -1.10
CA VAL A 415 -10.76 10.83 -1.44
C VAL A 415 -10.00 11.26 -0.18
N GLN A 416 -8.69 11.02 -0.13
CA GLN A 416 -7.85 11.41 1.01
C GLN A 416 -7.52 12.91 1.00
N ASP A 417 -7.33 13.48 -0.19
CA ASP A 417 -7.20 14.93 -0.40
C ASP A 417 -8.51 15.48 -1.00
N PRO A 418 -9.30 16.27 -0.25
CA PRO A 418 -10.56 16.82 -0.74
C PRO A 418 -10.38 17.99 -1.71
N VAL A 419 -9.16 18.49 -1.91
CA VAL A 419 -8.87 19.69 -2.72
C VAL A 419 -8.23 19.31 -4.05
N THR A 420 -7.23 18.43 -4.06
CA THR A 420 -6.52 17.97 -5.27
C THR A 420 -6.45 16.44 -5.37
N PRO A 421 -7.59 15.72 -5.41
CA PRO A 421 -7.67 14.26 -5.17
C PRO A 421 -6.90 13.35 -6.14
N VAL A 422 -6.39 13.89 -7.25
CA VAL A 422 -5.71 13.15 -8.34
C VAL A 422 -4.29 13.64 -8.60
N ALA A 423 -3.80 14.62 -7.84
CA ALA A 423 -2.46 15.20 -7.99
C ALA A 423 -1.64 14.86 -6.75
N LEU A 424 -0.41 14.41 -6.94
CA LEU A 424 0.55 14.25 -5.85
C LEU A 424 1.26 15.59 -5.65
N ASP A 425 0.73 16.42 -4.75
CA ASP A 425 1.18 17.77 -4.49
C ASP A 425 1.23 18.10 -2.99
N ASN A 426 1.68 19.31 -2.65
CA ASN A 426 1.83 19.71 -1.24
C ASN A 426 0.49 20.13 -0.59
N GLN A 427 -0.65 19.96 -1.27
CA GLN A 427 -1.97 20.29 -0.74
C GLN A 427 -2.31 19.46 0.50
N TYR A 428 -1.77 18.24 0.59
CA TYR A 428 -1.84 17.42 1.81
C TYR A 428 -1.42 18.21 3.06
N TYR A 429 -0.28 18.91 3.04
CA TYR A 429 0.19 19.65 4.22
C TYR A 429 -0.67 20.87 4.55
N LYS A 430 -1.23 21.52 3.54
CA LYS A 430 -2.25 22.57 3.73
C LYS A 430 -3.51 21.99 4.35
N ASN A 431 -3.89 20.77 3.99
CA ASN A 431 -5.03 20.08 4.57
C ASN A 431 -4.76 19.69 6.02
N VAL A 432 -3.56 19.19 6.36
CA VAL A 432 -3.14 18.91 7.75
C VAL A 432 -3.29 20.16 8.62
N HIS A 433 -2.73 21.30 8.18
CA HIS A 433 -2.81 22.58 8.89
C HIS A 433 -4.26 23.03 9.14
N ASN A 434 -5.15 22.80 8.16
CA ASN A 434 -6.54 23.23 8.20
C ASN A 434 -7.50 22.19 8.80
N GLY A 435 -7.01 21.09 9.37
CA GLY A 435 -7.87 20.02 9.92
C GLY A 435 -8.67 19.25 8.84
N LYS A 436 -8.24 19.29 7.58
CA LYS A 436 -8.94 18.70 6.42
C LYS A 436 -8.36 17.35 5.98
N VAL A 437 -7.90 16.54 6.93
CA VAL A 437 -7.34 15.20 6.69
C VAL A 437 -8.22 14.13 7.30
N LEU A 438 -8.19 12.92 6.75
CA LEU A 438 -9.07 11.83 7.17
C LEU A 438 -8.59 11.13 8.45
N PHE A 439 -7.34 10.69 8.48
CA PHE A 439 -6.87 9.76 9.52
C PHE A 439 -6.44 10.46 10.80
N THR A 440 -6.49 9.75 11.92
CA THR A 440 -5.87 10.23 13.17
C THR A 440 -4.37 10.40 12.99
N SER A 441 -3.73 9.48 12.25
CA SER A 441 -2.30 9.53 11.95
C SER A 441 -1.88 10.76 11.14
N ASP A 442 -2.74 11.24 10.23
CA ASP A 442 -2.50 12.50 9.50
C ASP A 442 -2.65 13.72 10.41
N ALA A 443 -3.73 13.74 11.20
CA ALA A 443 -4.03 14.82 12.12
C ALA A 443 -2.95 14.97 13.21
N ALA A 444 -2.35 13.85 13.62
CA ALA A 444 -1.24 13.79 14.57
C ALA A 444 -0.02 14.61 14.11
N LEU A 445 0.16 14.87 12.81
CA LEU A 445 1.23 15.73 12.29
C LEU A 445 1.05 17.22 12.68
N ASN A 446 -0.12 17.60 13.18
CA ASN A 446 -0.40 18.94 13.69
C ASN A 446 -0.33 19.04 15.24
N SER A 447 0.04 17.95 15.93
CA SER A 447 -0.08 17.84 17.40
C SER A 447 1.08 18.45 18.21
N THR A 448 2.25 18.68 17.60
CA THR A 448 3.44 19.22 18.27
C THR A 448 4.06 20.36 17.47
N ASP A 449 4.78 21.26 18.13
CA ASP A 449 5.46 22.39 17.46
C ASP A 449 6.47 21.92 16.41
N ASP A 450 7.18 20.83 16.66
CA ASP A 450 8.19 20.34 15.72
C ASP A 450 7.55 19.69 14.48
N ALA A 451 6.47 18.93 14.64
CA ALA A 451 5.71 18.40 13.50
C ALA A 451 5.09 19.54 12.67
N ARG A 452 4.49 20.52 13.35
CA ARG A 452 3.91 21.71 12.69
C ARG A 452 4.92 22.49 11.88
N LYS A 453 6.14 22.70 12.40
CA LYS A 453 7.21 23.37 11.65
C LYS A 453 7.53 22.67 10.33
N VAL A 454 7.59 21.33 10.32
CA VAL A 454 7.86 20.56 9.09
C VAL A 454 6.65 20.63 8.14
N VAL A 455 5.43 20.45 8.66
CA VAL A 455 4.18 20.58 7.90
C VAL A 455 4.06 21.96 7.25
N ASP A 456 4.26 23.03 8.01
CA ASP A 456 4.18 24.41 7.51
C ASP A 456 5.28 24.69 6.48
N GLY A 457 6.48 24.13 6.66
CA GLY A 457 7.55 24.21 5.67
C GLY A 457 7.14 23.62 4.33
N PHE A 458 6.60 22.40 4.33
CA PHE A 458 6.12 21.74 3.11
C PHE A 458 4.85 22.38 2.54
N ALA A 459 3.94 22.88 3.36
CA ALA A 459 2.75 23.60 2.92
C ALA A 459 3.11 24.89 2.15
N ASN A 460 4.16 25.59 2.58
CA ASN A 460 4.63 26.85 1.97
C ASN A 460 5.60 26.65 0.79
N ASN A 461 6.35 25.54 0.75
CA ASN A 461 7.31 25.27 -0.30
C ASN A 461 7.15 23.85 -0.88
N ALA A 462 6.39 23.76 -1.98
CA ALA A 462 6.17 22.50 -2.69
C ALA A 462 7.48 21.88 -3.22
N VAL A 463 8.44 22.70 -3.65
CA VAL A 463 9.70 22.20 -4.23
C VAL A 463 10.56 21.50 -3.18
N ASP A 464 10.60 22.03 -1.96
CA ASP A 464 11.33 21.38 -0.87
C ASP A 464 10.68 20.05 -0.49
N TRP A 465 9.35 19.98 -0.48
CA TRP A 465 8.64 18.72 -0.31
C TRP A 465 8.93 17.72 -1.43
N TYR A 466 8.86 18.13 -2.71
CA TYR A 466 9.13 17.23 -3.84
C TYR A 466 10.51 16.57 -3.76
N ARG A 467 11.54 17.34 -3.38
CA ARG A 467 12.91 16.82 -3.18
C ARG A 467 12.97 15.86 -1.99
N ALA A 468 12.41 16.27 -0.85
CA ALA A 468 12.37 15.42 0.34
C ALA A 468 11.63 14.10 0.06
N PHE A 469 10.52 14.15 -0.67
CA PHE A 469 9.72 12.98 -1.02
C PHE A 469 10.50 12.01 -1.92
N ALA A 470 11.20 12.53 -2.94
CA ALA A 470 12.09 11.72 -3.78
C ALA A 470 13.18 11.01 -2.94
N ASP A 471 13.85 11.75 -2.07
CA ASP A 471 14.92 11.21 -1.20
C ASP A 471 14.36 10.16 -0.23
N ALA A 472 13.21 10.42 0.39
CA ALA A 472 12.57 9.52 1.34
C ALA A 472 12.06 8.24 0.65
N MET A 473 11.55 8.32 -0.58
CA MET A 473 11.14 7.16 -1.38
C MET A 473 12.33 6.27 -1.73
N VAL A 474 13.49 6.86 -2.10
CA VAL A 474 14.73 6.10 -2.32
C VAL A 474 15.22 5.47 -1.01
N LYS A 475 15.18 6.20 0.11
CA LYS A 475 15.57 5.69 1.43
C LYS A 475 14.69 4.52 1.86
N MET A 476 13.37 4.64 1.72
CA MET A 476 12.41 3.56 1.97
C MET A 476 12.71 2.34 1.10
N GLY A 477 12.97 2.54 -0.20
CA GLY A 477 13.36 1.46 -1.11
C GLY A 477 14.65 0.71 -0.72
N ASN A 478 15.47 1.29 0.15
CA ASN A 478 16.71 0.72 0.67
C ASN A 478 16.54 0.00 2.02
N ILE A 479 15.32 -0.10 2.58
CA ILE A 479 15.05 -0.90 3.79
C ILE A 479 15.39 -2.37 3.53
N ARG A 480 16.08 -3.04 4.45
CA ARG A 480 16.55 -4.43 4.24
C ARG A 480 16.46 -5.25 5.53
N ASP A 481 15.56 -6.23 5.58
CA ASP A 481 15.48 -7.24 6.65
C ASP A 481 16.85 -7.90 6.85
N ARG A 482 17.45 -7.75 8.03
CA ARG A 482 18.79 -8.31 8.30
C ARG A 482 18.77 -9.71 8.88
N THR A 483 17.60 -10.35 8.97
CA THR A 483 17.44 -11.67 9.59
C THR A 483 18.22 -12.75 8.84
N ILE A 484 18.92 -13.59 9.60
CA ILE A 484 19.98 -14.49 9.11
C ILE A 484 19.44 -15.88 8.67
N ASN A 485 18.13 -16.12 8.85
CA ASN A 485 17.50 -17.44 8.80
C ASN A 485 16.29 -17.51 7.83
N ARG A 486 16.34 -16.82 6.69
CA ARG A 486 15.30 -16.91 5.66
C ARG A 486 15.69 -17.86 4.51
N PRO A 487 14.69 -18.43 3.81
CA PRO A 487 14.94 -19.10 2.53
C PRO A 487 15.74 -18.19 1.60
N LYS A 488 16.56 -18.80 0.73
CA LYS A 488 17.33 -18.02 -0.24
C LYS A 488 16.36 -17.25 -1.15
N PRO A 489 16.57 -15.94 -1.35
CA PRO A 489 15.76 -15.18 -2.29
C PRO A 489 16.02 -15.61 -3.74
N GLU A 490 15.12 -15.21 -4.62
CA GLU A 490 15.14 -15.58 -6.04
C GLU A 490 14.77 -14.42 -6.96
N ILE A 491 14.75 -14.71 -8.26
CA ILE A 491 14.05 -13.89 -9.25
C ILE A 491 12.84 -14.74 -9.66
N ARG A 492 11.65 -14.37 -9.19
CA ARG A 492 10.42 -15.11 -9.52
C ARG A 492 10.11 -14.97 -11.00
N GLU A 493 9.60 -16.02 -11.65
CA GLU A 493 9.07 -15.91 -13.02
C GLU A 493 7.66 -15.29 -13.03
N LYS A 494 6.88 -15.52 -11.96
CA LYS A 494 5.56 -14.93 -11.74
C LYS A 494 5.52 -14.32 -10.35
N CYS A 495 5.11 -13.06 -10.23
CA CYS A 495 5.23 -12.36 -8.95
C CYS A 495 4.36 -12.92 -7.82
N PHE A 496 3.25 -13.57 -8.15
CA PHE A 496 2.34 -14.09 -7.14
C PHE A 496 2.71 -15.46 -6.55
N ILE A 497 3.77 -16.11 -7.03
CA ILE A 497 4.17 -17.44 -6.57
C ILE A 497 5.69 -17.60 -6.59
N TYR A 498 6.23 -18.31 -5.61
CA TYR A 498 7.66 -18.67 -5.61
C TYR A 498 7.95 -19.73 -6.69
N ASN A 499 9.18 -19.80 -7.18
CA ASN A 499 9.52 -20.81 -8.18
C ASN A 499 9.62 -22.20 -7.54
N THR A 500 9.08 -23.22 -8.23
CA THR A 500 9.15 -24.65 -7.86
C THR A 500 10.14 -25.34 -8.79
N TYR A 501 11.40 -25.44 -8.41
CA TYR A 501 12.43 -26.15 -9.17
C TYR A 501 12.79 -27.49 -8.53
#